data_AF-A0A1A7XPG9-F1
#
_entry.id   AF-A0A1A7XPG9-F1
#
_cell.length_a   1.000
_cell.length_b   1.000
_cell.length_c   1.000
_cell.angle_alpha   90.00
_cell.angle_beta   90.00
_cell.angle_gamma   90.00
#
_symmetry.space_group_name_H-M   'P 1'
#
loop_
_entity.id
_entity.type
_entity.pdbx_description
1 polymer ?
#
loop_
_entity_poly.entity_id
_entity_poly.type
_entity_poly.pdbx_seq_one_letter_code
_entity_poly.pdbx_strand_id
1 'polypeptide(L)'
;DFRFVSATYRLFKVPKVSPEACRIIYNGGIPGAEDSLQFDCRNIFKSNEVVEVDGELADILKRSRFAPDFSFQPPGGSTESCCVKPK
;
A
#
# COMPACT_ATOMS: atom_id res chain seq x y z
N ASP A 1 36.97 -7.44 -8.91
CA ASP A 1 35.82 -8.17 -9.48
C ASP A 1 34.57 -7.31 -9.50
N PHE A 2 34.00 -7.10 -10.69
CA PHE A 2 32.73 -6.39 -10.85
C PHE A 2 31.60 -7.41 -11.03
N ARG A 3 30.42 -7.11 -10.45
CA ARG A 3 29.19 -7.88 -10.64
C ARG A 3 28.15 -6.97 -11.30
N PHE A 4 27.58 -7.44 -12.40
CA PHE A 4 26.54 -6.73 -13.15
C PHE A 4 25.18 -7.36 -12.86
N VAL A 5 24.15 -6.53 -12.77
CA VAL A 5 22.76 -6.96 -12.48
C VAL A 5 21.80 -6.28 -13.44
N SER A 6 20.68 -6.95 -13.73
CA SER A 6 19.50 -6.33 -14.33
C SER A 6 18.48 -6.12 -13.22
N ALA A 7 18.01 -4.89 -13.04
CA ALA A 7 17.10 -4.51 -11.97
C ALA A 7 15.94 -3.68 -12.50
N THR A 8 14.75 -3.94 -11.96
CA THR A 8 13.56 -3.14 -12.22
C THR A 8 13.29 -2.27 -11.01
N TYR A 9 13.34 -0.95 -11.21
CA TYR A 9 13.02 0.03 -10.18
C TYR A 9 11.65 0.67 -10.44
N ARG A 10 10.98 1.07 -9.35
CA ARG A 10 9.79 1.92 -9.38
C ARG A 10 10.16 3.25 -8.76
N LEU A 11 10.15 4.32 -9.55
CA LEU A 11 10.45 5.67 -9.08
C LEU A 11 9.17 6.50 -9.14
N PHE A 12 8.75 7.01 -7.98
CA PHE A 12 7.56 7.84 -7.84
C PHE A 12 7.95 9.30 -7.64
N LYS A 13 7.22 10.21 -8.30
CA LYS A 13 7.35 11.64 -8.05
C LYS A 13 6.35 12.04 -6.95
N VAL A 14 6.84 12.24 -5.74
CA VAL A 14 6.03 12.61 -4.57
C VAL A 14 6.54 13.97 -4.03
N PRO A 15 5.79 15.08 -4.18
CA PRO A 15 6.31 16.42 -3.86
C PRO A 15 6.63 16.68 -2.37
N LYS A 16 5.97 15.98 -1.46
CA LYS A 16 6.18 16.09 -0.01
C LYS A 16 5.87 14.75 0.64
N VAL A 17 6.82 14.26 1.45
CA VAL A 17 6.69 13.02 2.22
C VAL A 17 6.48 13.38 3.68
N SER A 18 5.42 12.84 4.28
CA SER A 18 5.17 12.86 5.72
C SER A 18 6.03 11.78 6.39
N PRO A 19 6.60 12.03 7.57
CA PRO A 19 7.29 10.99 8.34
C PRO A 19 6.32 10.04 9.08
N GLU A 20 5.03 10.35 9.12
CA GLU A 20 4.06 9.64 9.94
C GLU A 20 3.67 8.28 9.34
N ALA A 21 3.79 7.23 10.14
CA ALA A 21 3.29 5.91 9.79
C ALA A 21 1.77 5.93 9.55
N CYS A 22 1.30 5.02 8.70
CA CYS A 22 -0.11 4.93 8.33
C CYS A 22 -0.52 3.47 8.25
N ARG A 23 -1.71 3.15 8.72
CA ARG A 23 -2.31 1.84 8.50
C ARG A 23 -3.06 1.87 7.18
N ILE A 24 -2.85 0.86 6.35
CA ILE A 24 -3.44 0.74 5.03
C ILE A 24 -4.17 -0.59 4.87
N ILE A 25 -5.13 -0.62 3.96
CA ILE A 25 -5.81 -1.84 3.51
C ILE A 25 -5.80 -1.82 2.00
N TYR A 26 -5.31 -2.89 1.37
CA TYR A 26 -5.49 -3.10 -0.06
C TYR A 26 -6.91 -3.62 -0.33
N ASN A 27 -7.63 -2.97 -1.22
CA ASN A 27 -9.06 -3.24 -1.47
C ASN A 27 -9.29 -4.27 -2.60
N GLY A 28 -8.23 -4.80 -3.23
CA GLY A 28 -8.36 -5.76 -4.33
C GLY A 28 -8.85 -5.17 -5.65
N GLY A 29 -8.79 -3.85 -5.83
CA GLY A 29 -9.37 -3.16 -6.99
C GLY A 29 -8.56 -3.22 -8.29
N ILE A 30 -7.36 -3.81 -8.27
CA ILE A 30 -6.47 -3.88 -9.44
C ILE A 30 -6.72 -5.20 -10.20
N PRO A 31 -7.14 -5.14 -11.48
CA PRO A 31 -7.38 -6.35 -12.27
C PRO A 31 -6.15 -7.27 -12.36
N GLY A 32 -6.35 -8.55 -12.09
CA GLY A 32 -5.29 -9.57 -12.06
C GLY A 32 -4.42 -9.57 -10.81
N ALA A 33 -4.76 -8.75 -9.80
CA ALA A 33 -4.08 -8.71 -8.50
C ALA A 33 -5.09 -8.65 -7.33
N GLU A 34 -6.32 -9.12 -7.55
CA GLU A 34 -7.45 -8.95 -6.64
C GLU A 34 -7.21 -9.54 -5.24
N ASP A 35 -6.47 -10.64 -5.13
CA ASP A 35 -6.17 -11.28 -3.84
C ASP A 35 -4.93 -10.66 -3.15
N SER A 36 -3.95 -10.23 -3.93
CA SER A 36 -2.73 -9.61 -3.41
C SER A 36 -1.97 -8.80 -4.46
N LEU A 37 -1.43 -7.67 -4.03
CA LEU A 37 -0.53 -6.82 -4.82
C LEU A 37 0.91 -7.00 -4.35
N GLN A 38 1.75 -7.63 -5.18
CA GLN A 38 3.20 -7.54 -5.03
C GLN A 38 3.68 -6.17 -5.53
N PHE A 39 3.88 -5.24 -4.59
CA PHE A 39 4.24 -3.87 -4.91
C PHE A 39 5.74 -3.74 -5.25
N ASP A 40 6.60 -4.39 -4.48
CA ASP A 40 8.04 -4.52 -4.72
C ASP A 40 8.59 -5.80 -4.07
N CYS A 41 9.91 -5.91 -3.87
CA CYS A 41 10.54 -7.09 -3.28
C CYS A 41 10.34 -7.23 -1.75
N ARG A 42 9.86 -6.19 -1.07
CA ARG A 42 9.62 -6.15 0.38
C ARG A 42 8.15 -6.00 0.73
N ASN A 43 7.37 -5.37 -0.15
CA ASN A 43 5.99 -5.00 0.11
C ASN A 43 5.03 -5.87 -0.71
N ILE A 44 4.29 -6.73 0.00
CA ILE A 44 3.17 -7.51 -0.55
C ILE A 44 1.93 -7.17 0.28
N PHE A 45 0.89 -6.69 -0.38
CA PHE A 45 -0.36 -6.33 0.28
C PHE A 45 -1.45 -7.34 -0.08
N LYS A 46 -1.95 -8.09 0.90
CA LYS A 46 -3.11 -8.96 0.71
C LYS A 46 -4.39 -8.17 0.88
N SER A 47 -5.41 -8.53 0.12
CA SER A 47 -6.68 -7.82 0.15
C SER A 47 -7.36 -7.95 1.51
N ASN A 48 -7.92 -6.83 1.97
CA ASN A 48 -8.63 -6.71 3.25
C ASN A 48 -7.78 -6.92 4.51
N GLU A 49 -6.46 -7.07 4.39
CA GLU A 49 -5.55 -7.10 5.53
C GLU A 49 -5.08 -5.68 5.90
N VAL A 50 -5.04 -5.39 7.20
CA VAL A 50 -4.51 -4.11 7.69
C VAL A 50 -3.01 -4.22 7.87
N VAL A 51 -2.26 -3.35 7.20
CA VAL A 51 -0.79 -3.30 7.26
C VAL A 51 -0.36 -1.91 7.71
N GLU A 52 0.59 -1.82 8.64
CA GLU A 52 1.23 -0.53 8.97
C GLU A 52 2.42 -0.32 8.04
N VAL A 53 2.48 0.86 7.41
CA VAL A 53 3.56 1.29 6.52
C VAL A 53 4.14 2.60 7.01
N ASP A 54 5.40 2.87 6.64
CA ASP A 54 6.02 4.16 6.88
C ASP A 54 5.34 5.29 6.09
N GLY A 55 5.67 6.53 6.43
CA GLY A 55 5.06 7.69 5.81
C GLY A 55 5.44 7.89 4.33
N GLU A 56 6.62 7.41 3.90
CA GLU A 56 7.04 7.46 2.50
C GLU A 56 6.15 6.58 1.62
N LEU A 57 6.01 5.31 1.99
CA LEU A 57 5.16 4.37 1.27
C LEU A 57 3.68 4.76 1.36
N ALA A 58 3.25 5.27 2.51
CA ALA A 58 1.90 5.82 2.67
C ALA A 58 1.63 6.95 1.66
N ASP A 59 2.55 7.92 1.53
CA ASP A 59 2.39 9.02 0.58
C ASP A 59 2.49 8.57 -0.87
N ILE A 60 3.36 7.60 -1.18
CA ILE A 60 3.42 6.98 -2.52
C ILE A 60 2.05 6.39 -2.89
N LEU A 61 1.44 5.61 -2.00
CA LEU A 61 0.14 4.99 -2.26
C LEU A 61 -0.97 6.03 -2.35
N LYS A 62 -1.02 7.01 -1.43
CA LYS A 62 -2.03 8.08 -1.42
C LYS A 62 -1.99 9.01 -2.64
N ARG A 63 -0.80 9.23 -3.21
CA ARG A 63 -0.57 10.28 -4.23
C ARG A 63 -0.27 9.73 -5.62
N SER A 64 -0.37 8.43 -5.80
CA SER A 64 -0.22 7.78 -7.10
C SER A 64 -1.55 7.20 -7.58
N ARG A 65 -1.51 6.54 -8.75
CA ARG A 65 -2.66 5.84 -9.32
C ARG A 65 -3.23 4.73 -8.43
N PHE A 66 -2.49 4.29 -7.41
CA PHE A 66 -2.92 3.25 -6.49
C PHE A 66 -3.92 3.75 -5.43
N ALA A 67 -4.05 5.06 -5.23
CA ALA A 67 -4.89 5.61 -4.17
C ALA A 67 -6.34 5.07 -4.12
N PRO A 68 -7.06 4.86 -5.24
CA PRO A 68 -8.41 4.30 -5.22
C PRO A 68 -8.48 2.86 -4.70
N ASP A 69 -7.38 2.11 -4.82
CA ASP A 69 -7.31 0.70 -4.44
C ASP A 69 -6.86 0.48 -2.99
N PHE A 70 -6.64 1.56 -2.23
CA PHE A 70 -6.20 1.50 -0.84
C PHE A 70 -7.09 2.34 0.08
N SER A 71 -7.39 1.79 1.25
CA SER A 71 -7.98 2.52 2.37
C SER A 71 -6.90 2.93 3.35
N PHE A 72 -7.00 4.11 3.97
CA PHE A 72 -5.99 4.67 4.86
C PHE A 72 -6.58 4.99 6.23
N GLN A 73 -5.87 4.61 7.29
CA GLN A 73 -6.26 4.80 8.68
C GLN A 73 -5.12 5.49 9.47
N PRO A 74 -5.45 6.26 10.52
CA PRO A 74 -4.46 6.79 11.44
C PRO A 74 -3.64 5.66 12.10
N PRO A 75 -2.37 5.92 12.45
CA PRO A 75 -1.59 5.00 13.26
C PRO A 75 -2.29 4.77 14.62
N GLY A 76 -2.31 3.53 15.10
CA GLY A 76 -2.87 3.16 16.41
C GLY A 76 -4.41 3.05 16.52
N GLY A 77 -5.18 3.12 15.42
CA GLY A 77 -6.64 2.95 15.49
C GLY A 77 -7.10 1.55 15.93
N SER A 78 -8.25 1.42 16.59
CA SER A 78 -8.88 0.11 16.85
C SER A 78 -9.38 -0.52 15.55
N THR A 79 -9.19 -1.83 15.39
CA THR A 79 -9.76 -2.62 14.28
C THR A 79 -11.25 -2.85 14.53
N GLU A 80 -12.08 -1.87 14.22
CA GLU A 80 -13.52 -2.13 14.10
C GLU A 80 -13.78 -2.59 12.67
N SER A 81 -13.95 -3.89 12.46
CA SER A 81 -14.38 -4.42 11.18
C SER A 81 -15.80 -3.90 10.93
N CYS A 82 -15.98 -3.03 9.94
CA CYS A 82 -17.31 -2.58 9.56
C CYS A 82 -18.01 -3.71 8.79
N CYS A 83 -18.63 -4.63 9.52
CA CYS A 83 -19.51 -5.66 9.00
C CYS A 83 -20.82 -5.02 8.53
N VAL A 84 -20.85 -4.49 7.31
CA VAL A 84 -22.12 -4.18 6.66
C VAL A 84 -22.70 -5.50 6.16
N LYS A 85 -23.71 -6.04 6.87
CA LYS A 85 -24.51 -7.16 6.37
C LYS A 85 -25.33 -6.67 5.16
N PRO A 86 -25.40 -7.45 4.06
CA PRO A 86 -26.33 -7.15 2.96
C PRO A 86 -27.78 -7.24 3.45
N LYS A 87 -28.62 -6.36 2.92
CA LYS A 87 -30.09 -6.42 3.04
C LYS A 87 -30.66 -7.45 2.07
#